data_AF-A0A9D2DWJ7-F1
#
_entry.id   AF-A0A9D2DWJ7-F1
#
_cell.length_a   1.000
_cell.length_b   1.000
_cell.length_c   1.000
_cell.angle_alpha   90.00
_cell.angle_beta   90.00
_cell.angle_gamma   90.00
#
_symmetry.space_group_name_H-M   'P 1'
#
loop_
_entity.id
_entity.type
_entity.pdbx_description
1 polymer ?
#
loop_
_entity_poly.entity_id
_entity_poly.type
_entity_poly.pdbx_seq_one_letter_code
_entity_poly.pdbx_strand_id
1 'polypeptide(L)'
;MTVIRGATTIAEDQPEEIKKAVGELLEQIEYRNQLKRDEILSIVFSSTSDIHSFYPAKAAREAGFASCSLFSAQEPEIDGGLALCIRVMLFIEKNITPHHVYLHGARVLRKDLAQKFNVAIDGPAGSGKSTIAKLLAHDQNILYLDTGAMYRACALAAIRAGIDVSNEAQVCGLMRNVTLTVTYENGAQHTLLNGEDVSEVIRDREVSMAASTISKHESVRMRMAEKQREIAGKMSCVLDGRDIGTFVLPDADFKFFLTASPEVRAKRRYDELVAKGNSVDFEDLKREIALRDEQDSTRAIAPLKKADDAVLIDTSDMTIQQVLQTIKNKMQEKI
;
A
#
# COMPACT_ATOMS: atom_id res chain seq x y z
N MET A 1 -13.91 31.13 15.59
CA MET A 1 -12.46 30.87 15.52
C MET A 1 -12.27 29.38 15.47
N THR A 2 -11.76 28.86 14.34
CA THR A 2 -11.48 27.44 14.16
C THR A 2 -9.96 27.23 14.23
N VAL A 3 -9.53 26.07 14.70
CA VAL A 3 -8.12 25.69 14.76
C VAL A 3 -7.85 24.57 13.76
N ILE A 4 -6.87 24.76 12.88
CA ILE A 4 -6.39 23.72 11.97
C ILE A 4 -4.99 23.32 12.38
N ARG A 5 -4.79 22.03 12.62
CA ARG A 5 -3.49 21.43 12.90
C ARG A 5 -2.87 20.90 11.61
N GLY A 6 -1.57 20.92 11.55
CA GLY A 6 -0.83 20.16 10.55
C GLY A 6 0.58 19.85 10.98
N ALA A 7 1.23 18.98 10.22
CA ALA A 7 2.63 18.66 10.41
C ALA A 7 3.25 18.10 9.13
N THR A 8 4.56 18.24 9.02
CA THR A 8 5.36 17.71 7.92
C THR A 8 6.74 17.30 8.45
N THR A 9 7.49 16.52 7.67
CA THR A 9 8.89 16.21 7.96
C THR A 9 9.76 16.64 6.78
N ILE A 10 11.01 17.00 7.06
CA ILE A 10 12.04 17.23 6.03
C ILE A 10 13.00 16.05 5.98
N ALA A 11 13.65 15.84 4.83
CA ALA A 11 14.63 14.77 4.68
C ALA A 11 15.97 15.11 5.35
N GLU A 12 16.37 16.38 5.28
CA GLU A 12 17.62 16.91 5.83
C GLU A 12 17.41 18.33 6.37
N ASP A 13 18.16 18.73 7.39
CA ASP A 13 18.12 20.10 7.96
C ASP A 13 18.84 21.09 7.02
N GLN A 14 18.16 21.49 5.95
CA GLN A 14 18.61 22.50 4.99
C GLN A 14 17.57 23.60 4.81
N PRO A 15 17.97 24.87 4.61
CA PRO A 15 17.01 25.98 4.51
C PRO A 15 15.99 25.82 3.39
N GLU A 16 16.40 25.31 2.23
CA GLU A 16 15.52 25.12 1.08
C GLU A 16 14.50 23.99 1.32
N GLU A 17 14.88 22.92 2.02
CA GLU A 17 13.97 21.83 2.40
C GLU A 17 12.91 22.32 3.39
N ILE A 18 13.31 23.14 4.38
CA ILE A 18 12.38 23.75 5.34
C ILE A 18 11.40 24.68 4.62
N LYS A 19 11.89 25.55 3.73
CA LYS A 19 11.03 26.46 2.96
C LYS A 19 10.01 25.70 2.12
N LYS A 20 10.46 24.69 1.39
CA LYS A 20 9.61 23.84 0.56
C LYS A 20 8.56 23.11 1.38
N ALA A 21 8.96 22.46 2.47
CA ALA A 21 8.04 21.69 3.31
C ALA A 21 7.01 22.56 4.03
N VAL A 22 7.42 23.74 4.53
CA VAL A 22 6.50 24.71 5.15
C VAL A 22 5.53 25.28 4.11
N GLY A 23 6.01 25.66 2.92
CA GLY A 23 5.16 26.14 1.82
C GLY A 23 4.11 25.11 1.42
N GLU A 24 4.55 23.89 1.10
CA GLU A 24 3.68 22.76 0.75
C GLU A 24 2.62 22.50 1.84
N LEU A 25 3.03 22.47 3.11
CA LEU A 25 2.13 22.24 4.23
C LEU A 25 1.03 23.31 4.32
N LEU A 26 1.40 24.59 4.21
CA LEU A 26 0.44 25.69 4.32
C LEU A 26 -0.48 25.75 3.09
N GLU A 27 0.03 25.55 1.88
CA GLU A 27 -0.77 25.50 0.65
C GLU A 27 -1.80 24.35 0.70
N GLN A 28 -1.40 23.17 1.18
CA GLN A 28 -2.32 22.05 1.37
C GLN A 28 -3.39 22.35 2.43
N ILE A 29 -3.04 23.08 3.50
CA ILE A 29 -4.01 23.52 4.51
C ILE A 29 -5.00 24.52 3.91
N GLU A 30 -4.53 25.52 3.15
CA GLU A 30 -5.39 26.49 2.45
C GLU A 30 -6.35 25.78 1.49
N TYR A 31 -5.82 24.91 0.63
CA TYR A 31 -6.58 24.18 -0.37
C TYR A 31 -7.69 23.32 0.26
N ARG A 32 -7.33 22.45 1.22
CA ARG A 32 -8.28 21.49 1.83
C ARG A 32 -9.35 22.15 2.70
N ASN A 33 -9.06 23.33 3.24
CA ASN A 33 -10.00 24.09 4.07
C ASN A 33 -10.67 25.25 3.31
N GLN A 34 -10.37 25.39 2.01
CA GLN A 34 -10.84 26.48 1.15
C GLN A 34 -10.62 27.86 1.78
N LEU A 35 -9.43 28.07 2.36
CA LEU A 35 -9.09 29.29 3.09
C LEU A 35 -8.54 30.36 2.16
N LYS A 36 -8.86 31.60 2.49
CA LYS A 36 -8.14 32.77 2.00
C LYS A 36 -7.15 33.24 3.06
N ARG A 37 -6.05 33.86 2.63
CA ARG A 37 -4.96 34.31 3.51
C ARG A 37 -5.36 35.34 4.56
N ASP A 38 -6.36 36.17 4.25
CA ASP A 38 -6.94 37.16 5.15
C ASP A 38 -7.81 36.53 6.25
N GLU A 39 -8.26 35.28 6.07
CA GLU A 39 -8.99 34.52 7.09
C GLU A 39 -8.05 33.89 8.14
N ILE A 40 -6.73 33.93 7.93
CA ILE A 40 -5.72 33.35 8.84
C ILE A 40 -5.24 34.43 9.81
N LEU A 41 -5.57 34.25 11.09
CA LEU A 41 -5.23 35.22 12.15
C LEU A 41 -3.80 35.00 12.66
N SER A 42 -3.45 33.74 12.93
CA SER A 42 -2.16 33.38 13.51
C SER A 42 -1.71 31.99 13.08
N ILE A 43 -0.40 31.82 12.91
CA ILE A 43 0.25 30.54 12.66
C ILE A 43 1.32 30.31 13.73
N VAL A 44 1.16 29.23 14.47
CA VAL A 44 2.10 28.78 15.51
C VAL A 44 2.81 27.55 15.00
N PHE A 45 4.13 27.64 14.88
CA PHE A 45 5.00 26.52 14.51
C PHE A 45 5.67 25.94 15.74
N SER A 46 5.86 24.63 15.73
CA SER A 46 6.85 23.96 16.56
C SER A 46 7.74 23.07 15.70
N SER A 47 9.03 22.99 16.03
CA SER A 47 9.98 22.12 15.33
C SER A 47 10.77 21.29 16.33
N THR A 48 11.12 20.07 15.95
CA THR A 48 11.99 19.22 16.75
C THR A 48 13.38 19.83 16.94
N SER A 49 14.07 19.39 17.99
CA SER A 49 15.35 19.97 18.40
C SER A 49 16.46 19.79 17.39
N ASP A 50 16.30 18.91 16.40
CA ASP A 50 17.24 18.59 15.32
C ASP A 50 17.06 19.46 14.05
N ILE A 51 16.21 20.49 14.10
CA ILE A 51 16.07 21.51 13.03
C ILE A 51 16.71 22.83 13.48
N HIS A 52 17.74 23.28 12.76
CA HIS A 52 18.52 24.47 13.09
C HIS A 52 18.76 25.40 11.92
N SER A 53 18.68 24.89 10.68
CA SER A 53 19.15 25.62 9.51
C SER A 53 18.25 26.79 9.10
N PHE A 54 16.95 26.77 9.47
CA PHE A 54 16.02 27.84 9.12
C PHE A 54 14.77 27.88 10.01
N TYR A 55 14.20 29.09 10.20
CA TYR A 55 12.99 29.27 11.01
C TYR A 55 11.72 28.99 10.20
N PRO A 56 10.81 28.10 10.66
CA PRO A 56 9.54 27.84 9.99
C PRO A 56 8.67 29.09 9.81
N ALA A 57 8.61 29.98 10.81
CA ALA A 57 7.91 31.27 10.68
C ALA A 57 8.50 32.17 9.58
N LYS A 58 9.83 32.14 9.38
CA LYS A 58 10.46 32.89 8.29
C LYS A 58 10.12 32.26 6.93
N ALA A 59 10.13 30.93 6.82
CA ALA A 59 9.68 30.22 5.63
C ALA A 59 8.22 30.56 5.26
N ALA A 60 7.31 30.57 6.24
CA ALA A 60 5.92 30.97 6.03
C ALA A 60 5.79 32.43 5.55
N ARG A 61 6.60 33.34 6.09
CA ARG A 61 6.66 34.74 5.65
C ARG A 61 7.07 34.84 4.18
N GLU A 62 8.11 34.10 3.78
CA GLU A 62 8.62 34.05 2.41
C GLU A 62 7.62 33.38 1.43
N ALA A 63 6.81 32.43 1.91
CA ALA A 63 5.69 31.84 1.16
C ALA A 63 4.45 32.78 1.04
N GLY A 64 4.53 33.99 1.60
CA GLY A 64 3.53 35.03 1.48
C GLY A 64 2.43 35.02 2.55
N PHE A 65 2.66 34.37 3.69
CA PHE A 65 1.79 34.45 4.88
C PHE A 65 2.13 35.66 5.77
N ALA A 66 2.37 36.82 5.13
CA ALA A 66 2.88 38.01 5.80
C ALA A 66 1.83 38.80 6.61
N SER A 67 0.54 38.57 6.35
CA SER A 67 -0.58 39.29 6.96
C SER A 67 -0.96 38.80 8.36
N CYS A 68 -0.52 37.59 8.75
CA CYS A 68 -0.87 36.96 10.02
C CYS A 68 0.28 37.02 11.04
N SER A 69 -0.03 36.83 12.33
CA SER A 69 1.03 36.66 13.33
C SER A 69 1.69 35.30 13.17
N LEU A 70 3.02 35.28 13.19
CA LEU A 70 3.82 34.07 13.06
C LEU A 70 4.64 33.88 14.33
N PHE A 71 4.60 32.66 14.87
CA PHE A 71 5.39 32.28 16.04
C PHE A 71 6.07 30.94 15.79
N SER A 72 7.30 30.77 16.24
CA SER A 72 8.01 29.49 16.20
C SER A 72 8.55 29.15 17.57
N ALA A 73 8.35 27.92 17.99
CA ALA A 73 8.97 27.32 19.16
C ALA A 73 9.79 26.09 18.77
N GLN A 74 10.78 25.77 19.58
CA GLN A 74 11.46 24.48 19.52
C GLN A 74 10.81 23.54 20.53
N GLU A 75 10.67 22.28 20.14
CA GLU A 75 10.15 21.22 20.98
C GLU A 75 11.25 20.61 21.86
N PRO A 76 10.90 20.03 23.02
CA PRO A 76 11.84 19.23 23.79
C PRO A 76 12.28 18.01 22.98
N GLU A 77 13.52 17.58 23.19
CA GLU A 77 14.03 16.33 22.65
C GLU A 77 13.38 15.14 23.37
N ILE A 78 12.84 14.19 22.61
CA ILE A 78 12.14 13.02 23.13
C ILE A 78 12.70 11.77 22.45
N ASP A 79 13.17 10.80 23.24
CA ASP A 79 13.64 9.51 22.74
C ASP A 79 12.55 8.80 21.93
N GLY A 80 12.90 8.38 20.71
CA GLY A 80 11.95 7.76 19.77
C GLY A 80 10.94 8.74 19.15
N GLY A 81 11.10 10.04 19.37
CA GLY A 81 10.34 11.09 18.71
C GLY A 81 10.56 11.10 17.20
N LEU A 82 9.56 11.61 16.46
CA LEU A 82 9.66 11.77 15.02
C LEU A 82 10.67 12.89 14.69
N ALA A 83 11.84 12.52 14.18
CA ALA A 83 12.91 13.42 13.78
C ALA A 83 12.51 14.38 12.65
N LEU A 84 13.21 15.51 12.57
CA LEU A 84 13.09 16.50 11.50
C LEU A 84 11.64 16.91 11.20
N CYS A 85 10.84 17.08 12.25
CA CYS A 85 9.40 17.32 12.16
C CYS A 85 9.07 18.79 12.44
N ILE A 86 8.25 19.38 11.57
CA ILE A 86 7.67 20.71 11.74
C ILE A 86 6.17 20.56 11.91
N ARG A 87 5.62 21.10 12.99
CA ARG A 87 4.18 21.11 13.28
C ARG A 87 3.66 22.52 13.20
N VAL A 88 2.37 22.64 12.89
CA VAL A 88 1.69 23.92 12.76
C VAL A 88 0.31 23.88 13.40
N MET A 89 -0.06 24.99 14.03
CA MET A 89 -1.42 25.29 14.48
C MET A 89 -1.85 26.64 13.90
N LEU A 90 -2.84 26.61 13.02
CA LEU A 90 -3.43 27.79 12.40
C LEU A 90 -4.71 28.16 13.12
N PHE A 91 -4.82 29.42 13.49
CA PHE A 91 -6.01 30.02 14.05
C PHE A 91 -6.69 30.85 12.96
N ILE A 92 -7.94 30.52 12.63
CA ILE A 92 -8.67 31.14 11.53
C ILE A 92 -9.98 31.79 11.98
N GLU A 93 -10.37 32.85 11.28
CA GLU A 93 -11.64 33.56 11.45
C GLU A 93 -12.72 33.00 10.50
N LYS A 94 -12.87 31.68 10.48
CA LYS A 94 -13.89 30.99 9.70
C LYS A 94 -14.53 29.90 10.53
N ASN A 95 -15.85 29.75 10.46
CA ASN A 95 -16.55 28.68 11.15
C ASN A 95 -16.72 27.48 10.21
N ILE A 96 -15.76 26.56 10.25
CA ILE A 96 -15.75 25.33 9.45
C ILE A 96 -15.37 24.14 10.33
N THR A 97 -15.73 22.94 9.86
CA THR A 97 -15.09 21.70 10.33
C THR A 97 -13.68 21.63 9.75
N PRO A 98 -12.62 21.61 10.58
CA PRO A 98 -11.26 21.69 10.09
C PRO A 98 -10.79 20.39 9.45
N HIS A 99 -10.18 20.49 8.28
CA HIS A 99 -9.39 19.43 7.65
C HIS A 99 -7.93 19.61 8.04
N HIS A 100 -7.46 18.79 8.97
CA HIS A 100 -6.06 18.80 9.40
C HIS A 100 -5.16 18.13 8.35
N VAL A 101 -3.91 18.58 8.25
CA VAL A 101 -3.00 18.18 7.18
C VAL A 101 -1.70 17.62 7.74
N TYR A 102 -1.43 16.34 7.49
CA TYR A 102 -0.21 15.66 7.90
C TYR A 102 0.49 15.12 6.66
N LEU A 103 1.68 15.63 6.37
CA LEU A 103 2.45 15.31 5.18
C LEU A 103 3.69 14.46 5.54
N HIS A 104 4.25 13.80 4.53
CA HIS A 104 5.49 13.03 4.63
C HIS A 104 5.49 12.08 5.85
N GLY A 105 6.58 12.05 6.63
CA GLY A 105 6.70 11.24 7.83
C GLY A 105 5.72 11.62 8.94
N ALA A 106 5.18 12.84 8.95
CA ALA A 106 4.27 13.32 9.99
C ALA A 106 2.88 12.67 9.95
N ARG A 107 2.54 11.94 8.88
CA ARG A 107 1.31 11.12 8.80
C ARG A 107 1.18 10.14 9.96
N VAL A 108 2.30 9.65 10.50
CA VAL A 108 2.29 8.70 11.63
C VAL A 108 1.77 9.32 12.92
N LEU A 109 1.80 10.66 13.06
CA LEU A 109 1.34 11.39 14.24
C LEU A 109 -0.18 11.39 14.40
N ARG A 110 -0.92 11.19 13.30
CA ARG A 110 -2.38 11.12 13.28
C ARG A 110 -2.85 10.05 12.31
N LYS A 111 -2.60 8.79 12.66
CA LYS A 111 -3.11 7.63 11.93
C LYS A 111 -4.64 7.65 11.76
N ASP A 112 -5.35 8.31 12.68
CA ASP A 112 -6.80 8.53 12.66
C ASP A 112 -7.26 9.60 11.65
N LEU A 113 -6.36 10.45 11.15
CA LEU A 113 -6.67 11.50 10.16
C LEU A 113 -5.94 11.37 8.83
N ALA A 114 -4.90 10.53 8.76
CA ALA A 114 -4.32 10.15 7.49
C ALA A 114 -5.44 9.51 6.66
N GLN A 115 -5.89 10.22 5.61
CA GLN A 115 -6.97 9.76 4.75
C GLN A 115 -6.66 8.32 4.33
N LYS A 116 -7.60 7.41 4.63
CA LYS A 116 -7.43 6.01 4.31
C LYS A 116 -7.24 5.88 2.81
N PHE A 117 -6.18 5.22 2.39
CA PHE A 117 -5.90 5.02 0.98
C PHE A 117 -5.50 3.58 0.70
N ASN A 118 -5.84 3.09 -0.48
CA ASN A 118 -5.53 1.75 -0.93
C ASN A 118 -4.67 1.79 -2.18
N VAL A 119 -3.65 0.93 -2.20
CA VAL A 119 -2.78 0.71 -3.35
C VAL A 119 -3.03 -0.68 -3.90
N ALA A 120 -3.45 -0.77 -5.17
CA ALA A 120 -3.57 -2.01 -5.91
C ALA A 120 -2.29 -2.28 -6.71
N ILE A 121 -1.69 -3.46 -6.55
CA ILE A 121 -0.53 -3.91 -7.33
C ILE A 121 -0.86 -5.23 -8.04
N ASP A 122 -1.15 -5.14 -9.33
CA ASP A 122 -1.50 -6.28 -10.19
C ASP A 122 -0.37 -6.68 -11.14
N GLY A 123 -0.46 -7.87 -11.71
CA GLY A 123 0.49 -8.37 -12.71
C GLY A 123 0.80 -9.87 -12.61
N PRO A 124 1.49 -10.44 -13.61
CA PRO A 124 1.74 -11.89 -13.73
C PRO A 124 2.66 -12.44 -12.63
N ALA A 125 2.71 -13.77 -12.48
CA ALA A 125 3.62 -14.39 -11.51
C ALA A 125 5.10 -14.05 -11.82
N GLY A 126 5.91 -13.83 -10.78
CA GLY A 126 7.34 -13.51 -10.94
C GLY A 126 7.67 -12.06 -11.31
N SER A 127 6.68 -11.15 -11.45
CA SER A 127 6.93 -9.73 -11.76
C SER A 127 7.43 -8.87 -10.58
N GLY A 128 7.70 -9.45 -9.41
CA GLY A 128 8.22 -8.72 -8.24
C GLY A 128 7.18 -8.03 -7.35
N LYS A 129 5.88 -8.15 -7.65
CA LYS A 129 4.76 -7.50 -6.92
C LYS A 129 4.84 -7.67 -5.41
N SER A 130 4.91 -8.90 -4.91
CA SER A 130 4.84 -9.15 -3.47
C SER A 130 6.01 -8.54 -2.72
N THR A 131 7.20 -8.50 -3.33
CA THR A 131 8.37 -7.82 -2.78
C THR A 131 8.14 -6.31 -2.71
N ILE A 132 7.68 -5.72 -3.81
CA ILE A 132 7.42 -4.28 -3.89
C ILE A 132 6.26 -3.86 -2.97
N ALA A 133 5.20 -4.66 -2.90
CA ALA A 133 4.04 -4.40 -2.06
C ALA A 133 4.40 -4.40 -0.57
N LYS A 134 5.24 -5.35 -0.13
CA LYS A 134 5.76 -5.39 1.25
C LYS A 134 6.60 -4.17 1.57
N LEU A 135 7.53 -3.82 0.69
CA LEU A 135 8.40 -2.65 0.88
C LEU A 135 7.59 -1.36 0.91
N LEU A 136 6.64 -1.19 -0.01
CA LEU A 136 5.77 -0.02 -0.05
C LEU A 136 4.89 0.07 1.20
N ALA A 137 4.31 -1.05 1.65
CA ALA A 137 3.49 -1.10 2.85
C ALA A 137 4.31 -0.71 4.10
N HIS A 138 5.54 -1.21 4.19
CA HIS A 138 6.48 -0.85 5.25
C HIS A 138 6.84 0.65 5.21
N ASP A 139 7.26 1.17 4.05
CA ASP A 139 7.60 2.59 3.85
C ASP A 139 6.44 3.52 4.20
N GLN A 140 5.22 3.13 3.85
CA GLN A 140 4.02 3.92 4.10
C GLN A 140 3.38 3.67 5.46
N ASN A 141 3.88 2.70 6.23
CA ASN A 141 3.32 2.25 7.50
C ASN A 141 1.83 1.87 7.38
N ILE A 142 1.50 1.11 6.33
CA ILE A 142 0.15 0.62 6.02
C ILE A 142 0.15 -0.90 5.90
N LEU A 143 -1.04 -1.49 5.82
CA LEU A 143 -1.19 -2.94 5.74
C LEU A 143 -0.65 -3.50 4.43
N TYR A 144 0.01 -4.65 4.45
CA TYR A 144 0.23 -5.46 3.26
C TYR A 144 -0.77 -6.62 3.24
N LEU A 145 -1.49 -6.85 2.14
CA LEU A 145 -2.41 -7.98 1.99
C LEU A 145 -2.02 -8.82 0.75
N ASP A 146 -1.41 -9.98 1.00
CA ASP A 146 -1.20 -11.08 0.03
C ASP A 146 -2.55 -11.74 -0.25
N THR A 147 -3.22 -11.26 -1.28
CA THR A 147 -4.50 -11.85 -1.71
C THR A 147 -4.32 -13.27 -2.25
N GLY A 148 -3.14 -13.59 -2.78
CA GLY A 148 -2.80 -14.93 -3.25
C GLY A 148 -2.75 -15.96 -2.13
N ALA A 149 -2.31 -15.57 -0.92
CA ALA A 149 -2.34 -16.43 0.26
C ALA A 149 -3.76 -16.87 0.62
N MET A 150 -4.75 -15.99 0.44
CA MET A 150 -6.16 -16.30 0.70
C MET A 150 -6.69 -17.38 -0.24
N TYR A 151 -6.38 -17.29 -1.54
CA TYR A 151 -6.74 -18.33 -2.51
C TYR A 151 -6.01 -19.64 -2.25
N ARG A 152 -4.73 -19.59 -1.81
CA ARG A 152 -3.96 -20.79 -1.42
C ARG A 152 -4.53 -21.45 -0.16
N ALA A 153 -5.03 -20.68 0.81
CA ALA A 153 -5.73 -21.25 1.96
C ALA A 153 -7.06 -21.94 1.56
N CYS A 154 -7.80 -21.39 0.60
CA CYS A 154 -8.99 -22.05 0.06
C CYS A 154 -8.65 -23.37 -0.66
N ALA A 155 -7.55 -23.38 -1.43
CA ALA A 155 -7.05 -24.58 -2.09
C ALA A 155 -6.61 -25.65 -1.07
N LEU A 156 -5.87 -25.26 -0.04
CA LEU A 156 -5.46 -26.15 1.04
C LEU A 156 -6.66 -26.78 1.75
N ALA A 157 -7.73 -26.00 1.99
CA ALA A 157 -8.95 -26.52 2.58
C ALA A 157 -9.59 -27.62 1.72
N ALA A 158 -9.66 -27.42 0.40
CA ALA A 158 -10.20 -28.41 -0.54
C ALA A 158 -9.33 -29.67 -0.59
N ILE A 159 -8.00 -29.52 -0.66
CA ILE A 159 -7.05 -30.63 -0.63
C ILE A 159 -7.22 -31.47 0.64
N ARG A 160 -7.27 -30.82 1.81
CA ARG A 160 -7.45 -31.51 3.10
C ARG A 160 -8.81 -32.21 3.22
N ALA A 161 -9.83 -31.72 2.52
CA ALA A 161 -11.15 -32.33 2.46
C ALA A 161 -11.26 -33.46 1.42
N GLY A 162 -10.20 -33.75 0.66
CA GLY A 162 -10.24 -34.73 -0.44
C GLY A 162 -11.14 -34.31 -1.59
N ILE A 163 -11.43 -33.01 -1.71
CA ILE A 163 -12.28 -32.44 -2.76
C ILE A 163 -11.42 -32.07 -3.96
N ASP A 164 -11.86 -32.48 -5.14
CA ASP A 164 -11.26 -32.03 -6.40
C ASP A 164 -11.44 -30.52 -6.54
N VAL A 165 -10.32 -29.79 -6.58
CA VAL A 165 -10.29 -28.32 -6.68
C VAL A 165 -10.88 -27.80 -7.99
N SER A 166 -11.07 -28.65 -9.00
CA SER A 166 -11.77 -28.32 -10.24
C SER A 166 -13.29 -28.45 -10.14
N ASN A 167 -13.81 -29.13 -9.12
CA ASN A 167 -15.25 -29.32 -8.91
C ASN A 167 -15.86 -28.12 -8.17
N GLU A 168 -16.40 -27.18 -8.93
CA GLU A 168 -16.98 -25.94 -8.38
C GLU A 168 -18.07 -26.19 -7.34
N ALA A 169 -18.96 -27.16 -7.56
CA ALA A 169 -20.08 -27.42 -6.66
C ALA A 169 -19.59 -27.90 -5.28
N GLN A 170 -18.63 -28.82 -5.25
CA GLN A 170 -18.05 -29.32 -4.00
C GLN A 170 -17.22 -28.24 -3.29
N VAL A 171 -16.41 -27.48 -4.05
CA VAL A 171 -15.63 -26.36 -3.52
C VAL A 171 -16.57 -25.31 -2.90
N CYS A 172 -17.62 -24.91 -3.60
CA CYS A 172 -18.61 -23.95 -3.12
C CYS A 172 -19.29 -24.44 -1.83
N GLY A 173 -19.64 -25.73 -1.76
CA GLY A 173 -20.17 -26.36 -0.56
C GLY A 173 -19.20 -26.28 0.62
N LEU A 174 -17.92 -26.59 0.40
CA LEU A 174 -16.87 -26.49 1.41
C LEU A 174 -16.66 -25.05 1.91
N MET A 175 -16.59 -24.09 0.98
CA MET A 175 -16.29 -22.70 1.30
C MET A 175 -17.32 -22.05 2.24
N ARG A 176 -18.54 -22.59 2.35
CA ARG A 176 -19.55 -22.13 3.32
C ARG A 176 -19.13 -22.38 4.77
N ASN A 177 -18.39 -23.46 5.02
CA ASN A 177 -17.97 -23.88 6.36
C ASN A 177 -16.54 -23.46 6.69
N VAL A 178 -15.77 -23.00 5.69
CA VAL A 178 -14.39 -22.53 5.88
C VAL A 178 -14.38 -21.13 6.46
N THR A 179 -13.71 -20.98 7.59
CA THR A 179 -13.38 -19.68 8.19
C THR A 179 -11.96 -19.29 7.81
N LEU A 180 -11.83 -18.19 7.06
CA LEU A 180 -10.55 -17.62 6.69
C LEU A 180 -10.34 -16.30 7.44
N THR A 181 -9.31 -16.24 8.26
CA THR A 181 -8.93 -15.05 9.02
C THR A 181 -7.53 -14.62 8.63
N VAL A 182 -7.33 -13.32 8.46
CA VAL A 182 -6.02 -12.72 8.22
C VAL A 182 -5.66 -11.90 9.46
N THR A 183 -4.56 -12.23 10.10
CA THR A 183 -4.00 -11.48 11.23
C THR A 183 -2.64 -10.91 10.85
N TYR A 184 -2.19 -9.93 11.63
CA TYR A 184 -0.95 -9.22 11.39
C TYR A 184 -0.11 -9.23 12.66
N GLU A 185 1.02 -9.91 12.60
CA GLU A 185 1.94 -10.04 13.72
C GLU A 185 3.36 -9.73 13.23
N ASN A 186 4.09 -8.88 13.96
CA ASN A 186 5.48 -8.51 13.64
C ASN A 186 5.69 -8.01 12.19
N GLY A 187 4.69 -7.31 11.62
CA GLY A 187 4.76 -6.80 10.25
C GLY A 187 4.57 -7.86 9.15
N ALA A 188 4.22 -9.09 9.52
CA ALA A 188 3.92 -10.18 8.60
C ALA A 188 2.41 -10.51 8.60
N GLN A 189 1.91 -10.92 7.44
CA GLN A 189 0.57 -11.48 7.31
C GLN A 189 0.58 -12.93 7.79
N HIS A 190 -0.31 -13.25 8.71
CA HIS A 190 -0.64 -14.60 9.12
C HIS A 190 -2.02 -14.98 8.56
N THR A 191 -2.09 -16.12 7.89
CA THR A 191 -3.33 -16.63 7.28
C THR A 191 -3.82 -17.83 8.08
N LEU A 192 -4.95 -17.66 8.76
CA LEU A 192 -5.56 -18.70 9.57
C LEU A 192 -6.70 -19.37 8.82
N LEU A 193 -6.63 -20.69 8.70
CA LEU A 193 -7.66 -21.54 8.14
C LEU A 193 -8.33 -22.32 9.28
N ASN A 194 -9.60 -22.04 9.54
CA ASN A 194 -10.36 -22.62 10.67
C ASN A 194 -9.64 -22.47 12.02
N GLY A 195 -8.91 -21.37 12.21
CA GLY A 195 -8.16 -21.06 13.43
C GLY A 195 -6.72 -21.61 13.46
N GLU A 196 -6.32 -22.44 12.50
CA GLU A 196 -4.94 -22.93 12.34
C GLU A 196 -4.13 -21.97 11.46
N ASP A 197 -2.94 -21.54 11.92
CA ASP A 197 -2.02 -20.77 11.07
C ASP A 197 -1.44 -21.68 9.97
N VAL A 198 -1.79 -21.38 8.72
CA VAL A 198 -1.37 -22.13 7.54
C VAL A 198 -0.36 -21.34 6.68
N SER A 199 0.19 -20.23 7.20
CA SER A 199 1.00 -19.27 6.43
C SER A 199 2.20 -19.88 5.71
N GLU A 200 2.81 -20.91 6.28
CA GLU A 200 3.92 -21.65 5.67
C GLU A 200 3.42 -22.73 4.70
N VAL A 201 2.49 -23.58 5.12
CA VAL A 201 1.96 -24.70 4.33
C VAL A 201 1.32 -24.23 3.01
N ILE A 202 0.67 -23.06 3.01
CA ILE A 202 0.07 -22.51 1.80
C ILE A 202 1.11 -22.05 0.76
N ARG A 203 2.42 -22.09 1.06
CA ARG A 203 3.49 -21.75 0.10
C ARG A 203 3.96 -22.94 -0.71
N ASP A 204 3.51 -24.15 -0.39
CA ASP A 204 3.85 -25.37 -1.10
C ASP A 204 3.44 -25.32 -2.57
N ARG A 205 4.20 -26.02 -3.42
CA ARG A 205 3.98 -26.03 -4.87
C ARG A 205 2.61 -26.57 -5.23
N GLU A 206 2.20 -27.69 -4.61
CA GLU A 206 0.90 -28.32 -4.84
C GLU A 206 -0.26 -27.36 -4.52
N VAL A 207 -0.21 -26.71 -3.34
CA VAL A 207 -1.23 -25.72 -2.95
C VAL A 207 -1.23 -24.52 -3.88
N SER A 208 -0.06 -24.07 -4.33
CA SER A 208 0.08 -22.96 -5.28
C SER A 208 -0.54 -23.25 -6.65
N MET A 209 -0.40 -24.48 -7.15
CA MET A 209 -1.04 -24.92 -8.39
C MET A 209 -2.55 -25.02 -8.21
N ALA A 210 -3.00 -25.67 -7.13
CA ALA A 210 -4.41 -25.81 -6.80
C ALA A 210 -5.12 -24.45 -6.62
N ALA A 211 -4.42 -23.44 -6.10
CA ALA A 211 -4.94 -22.09 -5.98
C ALA A 211 -5.28 -21.43 -7.33
N SER A 212 -4.51 -21.69 -8.38
CA SER A 212 -4.83 -21.15 -9.71
C SER A 212 -6.13 -21.77 -10.23
N THR A 213 -6.31 -23.08 -10.07
CA THR A 213 -7.52 -23.81 -10.45
C THR A 213 -8.74 -23.34 -9.67
N ILE A 214 -8.66 -23.29 -8.33
CA ILE A 214 -9.79 -22.90 -7.48
C ILE A 214 -10.19 -21.43 -7.68
N SER A 215 -9.24 -20.57 -8.09
CA SER A 215 -9.51 -19.16 -8.37
C SER A 215 -10.33 -18.92 -9.63
N LYS A 216 -10.61 -19.95 -10.43
CA LYS A 216 -11.50 -19.86 -11.60
C LYS A 216 -12.98 -19.86 -11.20
N HIS A 217 -13.29 -20.40 -10.02
CA HIS A 217 -14.66 -20.52 -9.52
C HIS A 217 -15.18 -19.16 -9.06
N GLU A 218 -16.33 -18.76 -9.61
CA GLU A 218 -16.96 -17.47 -9.31
C GLU A 218 -17.32 -17.36 -7.83
N SER A 219 -17.87 -18.43 -7.25
CA SER A 219 -18.22 -18.50 -5.84
C SER A 219 -17.05 -18.20 -4.89
N VAL A 220 -15.85 -18.71 -5.22
CA VAL A 220 -14.62 -18.48 -4.45
C VAL A 220 -14.18 -17.03 -4.61
N ARG A 221 -14.17 -16.51 -5.84
CA ARG A 221 -13.78 -15.13 -6.14
C ARG A 221 -14.64 -14.11 -5.43
N MET A 222 -15.96 -14.27 -5.46
CA MET A 222 -16.89 -13.36 -4.81
C MET A 222 -16.65 -13.29 -3.30
N ARG A 223 -16.48 -14.45 -2.65
CA ARG A 223 -16.17 -14.53 -1.21
C ARG A 223 -14.81 -13.91 -0.87
N MET A 224 -13.79 -14.15 -1.68
CA MET A 224 -12.46 -13.58 -1.47
C MET A 224 -12.45 -12.06 -1.67
N ALA A 225 -13.10 -11.57 -2.72
CA ALA A 225 -13.22 -10.14 -2.98
C ALA A 225 -13.98 -9.42 -1.87
N GLU A 226 -15.07 -10.00 -1.36
CA GLU A 226 -15.79 -9.47 -0.19
C GLU A 226 -14.87 -9.33 1.03
N LYS A 227 -14.11 -10.38 1.36
CA LYS A 227 -13.18 -10.35 2.49
C LYS A 227 -12.05 -9.33 2.31
N GLN A 228 -11.51 -9.22 1.10
CA GLN A 228 -10.46 -8.25 0.76
C GLN A 228 -10.98 -6.82 0.87
N ARG A 229 -12.20 -6.54 0.39
CA ARG A 229 -12.88 -5.25 0.53
C ARG A 229 -13.20 -4.93 1.99
N GLU A 230 -13.59 -5.93 2.79
CA GLU A 230 -13.80 -5.76 4.24
C GLU A 230 -12.53 -5.25 4.93
N ILE A 231 -11.39 -5.88 4.65
CA ILE A 231 -10.08 -5.51 5.22
C ILE A 231 -9.66 -4.13 4.71
N ALA A 232 -9.65 -3.93 3.39
CA ALA A 232 -9.34 -2.67 2.73
C ALA A 232 -10.36 -1.56 3.03
N GLY A 233 -11.48 -1.89 3.68
CA GLY A 233 -12.51 -0.99 4.19
C GLY A 233 -12.13 -0.36 5.52
N LYS A 234 -11.36 -1.05 6.36
CA LYS A 234 -11.08 -0.66 7.76
C LYS A 234 -9.76 0.08 7.96
N MET A 235 -8.79 -0.08 7.06
CA MET A 235 -7.47 0.56 7.15
C MET A 235 -6.83 0.76 5.78
N SER A 236 -5.78 1.58 5.70
CA SER A 236 -4.98 1.74 4.49
C SER A 236 -4.20 0.47 4.19
N CYS A 237 -4.20 0.04 2.93
CA CYS A 237 -3.62 -1.24 2.53
C CYS A 237 -2.92 -1.17 1.16
N VAL A 238 -1.84 -1.94 1.00
CA VAL A 238 -1.33 -2.39 -0.29
C VAL A 238 -1.83 -3.81 -0.53
N LEU A 239 -2.61 -4.01 -1.59
CA LEU A 239 -3.12 -5.32 -2.00
C LEU A 239 -2.35 -5.77 -3.24
N ASP A 240 -1.69 -6.92 -3.17
CA ASP A 240 -1.05 -7.52 -4.35
C ASP A 240 -1.84 -8.71 -4.88
N GLY A 241 -2.05 -8.75 -6.20
CA GLY A 241 -2.92 -9.74 -6.82
C GLY A 241 -2.82 -9.82 -8.34
N ARG A 242 -3.97 -10.08 -8.98
CA ARG A 242 -4.12 -10.19 -10.44
C ARG A 242 -5.19 -9.25 -11.00
N ASP A 243 -6.19 -8.97 -10.18
CA ASP A 243 -7.43 -8.27 -10.52
C ASP A 243 -7.84 -7.30 -9.40
N ILE A 244 -6.88 -6.81 -8.62
CA ILE A 244 -7.15 -5.90 -7.51
C ILE A 244 -7.73 -4.59 -8.05
N GLY A 245 -7.05 -3.94 -8.98
CA GLY A 245 -7.47 -2.65 -9.53
C GLY A 245 -8.61 -2.72 -10.55
N THR A 246 -8.94 -3.92 -11.06
CA THR A 246 -10.01 -4.13 -12.03
C THR A 246 -11.29 -4.69 -11.43
N PHE A 247 -11.20 -5.45 -10.34
CA PHE A 247 -12.34 -6.17 -9.77
C PHE A 247 -12.50 -5.96 -8.26
N VAL A 248 -11.44 -6.15 -7.46
CA VAL A 248 -11.55 -6.11 -5.99
C VAL A 248 -11.75 -4.69 -5.49
N LEU A 249 -10.87 -3.77 -5.90
CA LEU A 249 -10.87 -2.35 -5.59
C LEU A 249 -10.81 -1.51 -6.88
N PRO A 250 -11.90 -1.45 -7.68
CA PRO A 250 -11.97 -0.62 -8.87
C PRO A 250 -11.80 0.88 -8.58
N ASP A 251 -12.00 1.30 -7.33
CA ASP A 251 -11.85 2.70 -6.90
C ASP A 251 -10.61 2.90 -6.00
N ALA A 252 -9.61 2.00 -6.07
CA ALA A 252 -8.36 2.17 -5.34
C ALA A 252 -7.67 3.50 -5.70
N ASP A 253 -7.17 4.22 -4.68
CA ASP A 253 -6.52 5.52 -4.84
C ASP A 253 -5.31 5.46 -5.78
N PHE A 254 -4.56 4.36 -5.71
CA PHE A 254 -3.41 4.11 -6.58
C PHE A 254 -3.47 2.71 -7.16
N LYS A 255 -3.20 2.58 -8.47
CA LYS A 255 -3.21 1.30 -9.17
C LYS A 255 -1.95 1.17 -10.01
N PHE A 256 -1.23 0.08 -9.80
CA PHE A 256 -0.01 -0.25 -10.52
C PHE A 256 -0.14 -1.64 -11.14
N PHE A 257 0.39 -1.79 -12.34
CA PHE A 257 0.50 -3.07 -13.01
C PHE A 257 1.96 -3.36 -13.31
N LEU A 258 2.54 -4.32 -12.58
CA LEU A 258 3.94 -4.69 -12.70
C LEU A 258 4.08 -5.87 -13.64
N THR A 259 4.83 -5.67 -14.71
CA THR A 259 5.17 -6.72 -15.69
C THR A 259 6.67 -6.95 -15.75
N ALA A 260 7.07 -8.02 -16.42
CA ALA A 260 8.43 -8.31 -16.84
C ALA A 260 8.40 -9.39 -17.94
N SER A 261 9.46 -9.52 -18.72
CA SER A 261 9.58 -10.58 -19.71
C SER A 261 9.42 -11.98 -19.09
N PRO A 262 8.83 -12.96 -19.79
CA PRO A 262 8.68 -14.33 -19.29
C PRO A 262 10.00 -14.93 -18.78
N GLU A 263 11.10 -14.68 -19.48
CA GLU A 263 12.44 -15.13 -19.14
C GLU A 263 12.91 -14.56 -17.79
N VAL A 264 12.74 -13.24 -17.58
CA VAL A 264 13.12 -12.58 -16.32
C VAL A 264 12.26 -13.11 -15.16
N ARG A 265 10.96 -13.31 -15.39
CA ARG A 265 10.04 -13.83 -14.36
C ARG A 265 10.38 -15.28 -13.98
N ALA A 266 10.68 -16.12 -14.96
CA ALA A 266 11.12 -17.50 -14.74
C ALA A 266 12.45 -17.53 -13.97
N LYS A 267 13.42 -16.72 -14.38
CA LYS A 267 14.72 -16.61 -13.68
C LYS A 267 14.57 -16.16 -12.23
N ARG A 268 13.79 -15.11 -11.96
CA ARG A 268 13.53 -14.63 -10.58
C ARG A 268 12.92 -15.73 -9.72
N ARG A 269 11.96 -16.48 -10.26
CA ARG A 269 11.31 -17.57 -9.53
C ARG A 269 12.25 -18.75 -9.30
N TYR A 270 13.08 -19.08 -10.29
CA TYR A 270 14.11 -20.11 -10.19
C TYR A 270 15.10 -19.76 -9.07
N ASP A 271 15.66 -18.55 -9.10
CA ASP A 271 16.60 -18.05 -8.09
C ASP A 271 15.98 -18.08 -6.68
N GLU A 272 14.69 -17.73 -6.54
CA GLU A 272 13.95 -17.81 -5.26
C GLU A 272 13.84 -19.26 -4.73
N LEU A 273 13.55 -20.22 -5.60
CA LEU A 273 13.36 -21.63 -5.22
C LEU A 273 14.70 -22.29 -4.87
N VAL A 274 15.75 -22.00 -5.64
CA VAL A 274 17.12 -22.47 -5.38
C VAL A 274 17.66 -21.90 -4.07
N ALA A 275 17.43 -20.61 -3.78
CA ALA A 275 17.81 -20.00 -2.51
C ALA A 275 17.13 -20.65 -1.30
N LYS A 276 15.96 -21.28 -1.49
CA LYS A 276 15.23 -22.06 -0.47
C LYS A 276 15.64 -23.54 -0.42
N GLY A 277 16.67 -23.95 -1.18
CA GLY A 277 17.17 -25.32 -1.21
C GLY A 277 16.37 -26.29 -2.08
N ASN A 278 15.45 -25.79 -2.93
CA ASN A 278 14.69 -26.65 -3.84
C ASN A 278 15.47 -26.92 -5.12
N SER A 279 15.43 -28.16 -5.60
CA SER A 279 15.89 -28.51 -6.94
C SER A 279 14.71 -28.44 -7.91
N VAL A 280 14.79 -27.54 -8.88
CA VAL A 280 13.77 -27.34 -9.91
C VAL A 280 14.42 -27.20 -11.27
N ASP A 281 13.80 -27.71 -12.32
CA ASP A 281 14.24 -27.51 -13.70
C ASP A 281 13.74 -26.14 -14.20
N PHE A 282 14.62 -25.40 -14.88
CA PHE A 282 14.31 -24.05 -15.35
C PHE A 282 13.25 -24.03 -16.46
N GLU A 283 13.31 -24.98 -17.39
CA GLU A 283 12.35 -25.06 -18.52
C GLU A 283 10.98 -25.53 -18.05
N ASP A 284 10.92 -26.48 -17.12
CA ASP A 284 9.67 -26.88 -16.46
C ASP A 284 9.02 -25.71 -15.73
N LEU A 285 9.81 -24.95 -14.96
CA LEU A 285 9.32 -23.78 -14.24
C LEU A 285 8.83 -22.68 -15.21
N LYS A 286 9.55 -22.45 -16.31
CA LYS A 286 9.14 -21.50 -17.34
C LYS A 286 7.79 -21.88 -17.95
N ARG A 287 7.60 -23.17 -18.28
CA ARG A 287 6.32 -23.70 -18.79
C ARG A 287 5.19 -23.56 -17.77
N GLU A 288 5.47 -23.85 -16.49
CA GLU A 288 4.49 -23.76 -15.41
C GLU A 288 4.03 -22.30 -15.17
N ILE A 289 4.96 -21.34 -15.25
CA ILE A 289 4.64 -19.91 -15.18
C ILE A 289 3.79 -19.46 -16.38
N ALA A 290 4.13 -19.90 -17.60
CA ALA A 290 3.37 -19.56 -18.80
C ALA A 290 1.94 -20.10 -18.75
N LEU A 291 1.77 -21.37 -18.36
CA LEU A 291 0.45 -21.98 -18.17
C LEU A 291 -0.36 -21.21 -17.13
N ARG A 292 0.27 -20.79 -16.03
CA ARG A 292 -0.40 -20.01 -14.99
C ARG A 292 -0.84 -18.64 -15.48
N ASP A 293 -0.01 -17.94 -16.25
CA ASP A 293 -0.36 -16.62 -16.80
C ASP A 293 -1.51 -16.73 -17.81
N GLU A 294 -1.52 -17.78 -18.64
CA GLU A 294 -2.65 -18.09 -19.53
C GLU A 294 -3.92 -18.34 -18.71
N GLN A 295 -3.83 -19.19 -17.69
CA GLN A 295 -4.98 -19.48 -16.81
C GLN A 295 -5.49 -18.24 -16.08
N ASP A 296 -4.60 -17.34 -15.63
CA ASP A 296 -4.98 -16.11 -14.94
C ASP A 296 -5.63 -15.10 -15.90
N SER A 297 -5.15 -15.01 -17.15
CA SER A 297 -5.62 -14.03 -18.15
C SER A 297 -6.87 -14.45 -18.93
N THR A 298 -7.12 -15.75 -19.08
CA THR A 298 -8.27 -16.30 -19.83
C THR A 298 -9.49 -16.61 -18.97
N ARG A 299 -9.46 -16.29 -17.67
CA ARG A 299 -10.61 -16.53 -16.78
C ARG A 299 -11.84 -15.75 -17.24
N ALA A 300 -13.01 -16.39 -17.13
CA ALA A 300 -14.29 -15.75 -17.39
C ALA A 300 -14.58 -14.62 -16.39
N ILE A 301 -14.24 -14.82 -15.12
CA ILE A 301 -14.40 -13.82 -14.06
C ILE A 301 -13.04 -13.26 -13.63
N ALA A 302 -12.97 -11.93 -13.54
CA ALA A 302 -11.82 -11.18 -13.03
C ALA A 302 -10.46 -11.68 -13.60
N PRO A 303 -10.29 -11.62 -14.94
CA PRO A 303 -9.05 -12.01 -15.59
C PRO A 303 -7.90 -11.07 -15.18
N LEU A 304 -6.68 -11.59 -15.23
CA LEU A 304 -5.47 -10.78 -15.15
C LEU A 304 -5.46 -9.78 -16.32
N LYS A 305 -5.77 -8.53 -16.01
CA LYS A 305 -5.79 -7.42 -16.96
C LYS A 305 -5.36 -6.15 -16.26
N LYS A 306 -4.61 -5.29 -16.96
CA LYS A 306 -4.32 -3.94 -16.49
C LYS A 306 -5.61 -3.12 -16.44
N ALA A 307 -5.91 -2.49 -15.30
CA ALA A 307 -6.97 -1.49 -15.23
C ALA A 307 -6.63 -0.30 -16.13
N ASP A 308 -7.64 0.34 -16.72
CA ASP A 308 -7.42 1.39 -17.70
C ASP A 308 -6.62 2.56 -17.10
N ASP A 309 -6.89 2.89 -15.84
CA ASP A 309 -6.24 3.93 -15.03
C ASP A 309 -5.00 3.44 -14.24
N ALA A 310 -4.60 2.18 -14.37
CA ALA A 310 -3.39 1.67 -13.71
C ALA A 310 -2.11 2.10 -14.44
N VAL A 311 -1.09 2.47 -13.68
CA VAL A 311 0.25 2.77 -14.21
C VAL A 311 0.97 1.46 -14.53
N LEU A 312 1.38 1.28 -15.79
CA LEU A 312 2.19 0.13 -16.21
C LEU A 312 3.66 0.36 -15.83
N ILE A 313 4.27 -0.61 -15.17
CA ILE A 313 5.70 -0.61 -14.83
C ILE A 313 6.32 -1.91 -15.32
N ASP A 314 7.20 -1.81 -16.32
CA ASP A 314 8.03 -2.93 -16.76
C ASP A 314 9.26 -3.04 -15.86
N THR A 315 9.33 -4.10 -15.08
CA THR A 315 10.39 -4.33 -14.11
C THR A 315 11.56 -5.11 -14.67
N SER A 316 11.59 -5.44 -15.98
CA SER A 316 12.59 -6.35 -16.58
C SER A 316 14.03 -5.91 -16.29
N ASP A 317 14.32 -4.63 -16.49
CA ASP A 317 15.66 -4.05 -16.32
C ASP A 317 15.78 -3.13 -15.10
N MET A 318 14.83 -3.24 -14.16
CA MET A 318 14.79 -2.41 -12.96
C MET A 318 15.18 -3.21 -11.73
N THR A 319 15.99 -2.59 -10.88
CA THR A 319 16.22 -3.04 -9.50
C THR A 319 14.97 -2.83 -8.64
N ILE A 320 14.87 -3.57 -7.53
CA ILE A 320 13.77 -3.42 -6.56
C ILE A 320 13.63 -1.96 -6.09
N GLN A 321 14.75 -1.28 -5.81
CA GLN A 321 14.77 0.11 -5.35
C GLN A 321 14.25 1.08 -6.41
N GLN A 322 14.65 0.90 -7.68
CA GLN A 322 14.14 1.73 -8.79
C GLN A 322 12.64 1.56 -8.99
N VAL A 323 12.12 0.33 -8.89
CA VAL A 323 10.67 0.07 -8.99
C VAL A 323 9.92 0.74 -7.84
N LEU A 324 10.41 0.59 -6.60
CA LEU A 324 9.81 1.21 -5.43
C LEU A 324 9.80 2.74 -5.55
N GLN A 325 10.92 3.36 -5.94
CA GLN A 325 11.01 4.81 -6.11
C GLN A 325 10.08 5.31 -7.23
N THR A 326 9.97 4.57 -8.33
CA THR A 326 9.04 4.90 -9.42
C THR A 326 7.59 4.93 -8.93
N ILE A 327 7.17 3.93 -8.14
CA ILE A 327 5.85 3.87 -7.54
C ILE A 327 5.63 5.06 -6.60
N LYS A 328 6.59 5.35 -5.72
CA LYS A 328 6.51 6.48 -4.77
C LYS A 328 6.35 7.81 -5.49
N ASN A 329 7.16 8.07 -6.52
CA ASN A 329 7.06 9.28 -7.32
C ASN A 329 5.66 9.41 -7.97
N LYS A 330 5.13 8.30 -8.52
CA LYS A 330 3.79 8.30 -9.12
C LYS A 330 2.67 8.50 -8.10
N MET A 331 2.83 8.02 -6.87
CA MET A 331 1.90 8.31 -5.80
C MET A 331 1.95 9.80 -5.41
N GLN A 332 3.14 10.41 -5.38
CA GLN A 332 3.30 11.83 -5.09
C GLN A 332 2.70 12.73 -6.18
N GLU A 333 2.87 12.40 -7.47
CA GLU A 333 2.30 13.17 -8.59
C GLU A 333 0.75 13.26 -8.56
N LYS A 334 0.08 12.32 -7.90
CA LYS A 334 -1.39 12.22 -7.86
C LYS A 334 -2.01 12.86 -6.62
N ILE A 335 -1.20 13.29 -5.66
CA ILE A 335 -1.61 13.98 -4.41
C ILE A 335 -1.55 15.49 -4.63
#